data_AF-A0A959G1A9-F1
#
_entry.id   AF-A0A959G1A9-F1
#
_cell.length_a   1.000
_cell.length_b   1.000
_cell.length_c   1.000
_cell.angle_alpha   90.00
_cell.angle_beta   90.00
_cell.angle_gamma   90.00
#
_symmetry.space_group_name_H-M   'P 1'
#
loop_
_entity.id
_entity.type
_entity.pdbx_description
1 polymer ?
#
loop_
_entity_poly.entity_id
_entity_poly.type
_entity_poly.pdbx_seq_one_letter_code
_entity_poly.pdbx_strand_id
1 'polypeptide(L)'
;MYQLKIPFVLFLVLSFPFITYSQVVWTDPVFPKLGDEVTVYFDASQGTGELAGCNCDVYVHTGLITSESTSPGDWKNVQTSWAPTVNDDWKLTPVPGEEDLYSYVIGPDIETYYNVLGGQEVESMAFVFRNADGSKTGKAVGGLDIFYPVYPDDLPFTAVFITPGSSQVLVPEGATITIRAASSETADLSLYDNGDLIGSTNGTLLEVDVTGDMPGTRELELVADNGLEIISVNVSYVIPNANLPQLDPPAGTELGANFLGDTSMILALYAPDKEFVFAYGSFSDWALLSDYQMRLATDGGTWWVQIDELEPGETYMYQYLVDGQLKIADPYSTLILDPNSDDAIPEETYPDMPDYPFDQTSGFVSVVVPGEAEYPWQITAFEAPAKERLTVYELLVRDFIARHDYTTLIDTLDYLEKLGVNAIELMPVQEFENNNSWGYNPSFHMA
;
A
#
# COMPACT_ATOMS: atom_id res chain seq x y z
N MET A 1 1.59 -38.69 -52.03
CA MET A 1 2.40 -38.72 -50.80
C MET A 1 2.70 -37.26 -50.45
N TYR A 2 1.75 -36.59 -49.80
CA TYR A 2 1.87 -35.17 -49.46
C TYR A 2 2.73 -35.06 -48.19
N GLN A 3 3.89 -34.42 -48.29
CA GLN A 3 4.71 -34.10 -47.12
C GLN A 3 4.22 -32.80 -46.50
N LEU A 4 3.64 -32.92 -45.31
CA LEU A 4 3.27 -31.80 -44.45
C LEU A 4 4.57 -31.25 -43.84
N LYS A 5 4.98 -30.03 -44.21
CA LYS A 5 6.05 -29.31 -43.52
C LYS A 5 5.43 -28.51 -42.38
N ILE A 6 5.63 -28.96 -41.15
CA ILE A 6 5.28 -28.22 -39.94
C ILE A 6 6.44 -27.24 -39.67
N PRO A 7 6.22 -25.92 -39.62
CA PRO A 7 7.26 -24.99 -39.20
C PRO A 7 7.44 -25.12 -37.68
N PHE A 8 8.66 -25.44 -37.27
CA PHE A 8 9.09 -25.45 -35.87
C PHE A 8 9.26 -23.99 -35.43
N VAL A 9 8.26 -23.43 -34.75
CA VAL A 9 8.36 -22.12 -34.09
C VAL A 9 9.07 -22.35 -32.77
N LEU A 10 10.31 -21.86 -32.68
CA LEU A 10 11.09 -21.87 -31.44
C LEU A 10 10.49 -20.81 -30.51
N PHE A 11 9.69 -21.25 -29.53
CA PHE A 11 9.20 -20.39 -28.46
C PHE A 11 10.36 -20.16 -27.50
N LEU A 12 10.96 -18.96 -27.56
CA LEU A 12 11.96 -18.53 -26.60
C LEU A 12 11.19 -18.12 -25.34
N VAL A 13 11.06 -19.03 -24.38
CA VAL A 13 10.55 -18.72 -23.03
C VAL A 13 11.63 -17.88 -22.36
N LEU A 14 11.48 -16.56 -22.40
CA LEU A 14 12.20 -15.65 -21.52
C LEU A 14 11.58 -15.83 -20.13
N SER A 15 12.24 -16.62 -19.28
CA SER A 15 11.98 -16.61 -17.84
C SER A 15 12.48 -15.28 -17.28
N PHE A 16 11.59 -14.30 -17.16
CA PHE A 16 11.84 -13.18 -16.26
C PHE A 16 11.74 -13.71 -14.82
N PRO A 17 12.71 -13.41 -13.94
CA PRO A 17 12.52 -13.65 -12.52
C PRO A 17 11.38 -12.75 -12.04
N PHE A 18 10.25 -13.37 -11.71
CA PHE A 18 9.15 -12.68 -11.04
C PHE A 18 9.43 -12.69 -9.54
N ILE A 19 9.39 -11.51 -8.93
CA ILE A 19 9.55 -11.32 -7.49
C ILE A 19 8.20 -11.58 -6.85
N THR A 20 8.13 -12.56 -5.95
CA THR A 20 6.97 -12.77 -5.08
C THR A 20 7.07 -11.83 -3.90
N TYR A 21 6.04 -10.99 -3.67
CA TYR A 21 6.09 -9.98 -2.62
C TYR A 21 5.82 -10.58 -1.24
N SER A 22 6.82 -10.51 -0.36
CA SER A 22 6.86 -11.06 0.99
C SER A 22 7.20 -9.95 2.00
N GLN A 23 7.10 -10.24 3.29
CA GLN A 23 7.50 -9.32 4.35
C GLN A 23 8.97 -8.89 4.17
N VAL A 24 9.21 -7.57 4.10
CA VAL A 24 10.53 -7.01 3.77
C VAL A 24 11.58 -7.34 4.84
N VAL A 25 11.14 -7.47 6.10
CA VAL A 25 11.97 -7.76 7.25
C VAL A 25 11.29 -8.76 8.17
N TRP A 26 12.08 -9.69 8.72
CA TRP A 26 11.69 -10.50 9.88
C TRP A 26 12.83 -10.56 10.90
N THR A 27 12.54 -11.00 12.12
CA THR A 27 13.55 -11.10 13.18
C THR A 27 13.66 -12.49 13.79
N ASP A 28 14.81 -12.75 14.40
CA ASP A 28 15.04 -13.84 15.34
C ASP A 28 15.53 -13.25 16.68
N PRO A 29 14.78 -13.38 17.79
CA PRO A 29 13.48 -14.07 17.89
C PRO A 29 12.36 -13.36 17.11
N VAL A 30 11.33 -14.10 16.71
CA VAL A 30 10.17 -13.57 15.96
C VAL A 30 9.33 -12.60 16.80
N PHE A 31 9.32 -12.81 18.11
CA PHE A 31 8.62 -11.98 19.09
C PHE A 31 9.64 -11.27 19.99
N PRO A 32 10.44 -10.33 19.45
CA PRO A 32 11.53 -9.72 20.19
C PRO A 32 11.00 -8.86 21.33
N LYS A 33 11.60 -9.02 22.50
CA LYS A 33 11.33 -8.22 23.70
C LYS A 33 12.46 -7.23 23.92
N LEU A 34 12.21 -6.25 24.79
CA LEU A 34 13.17 -5.16 25.04
C LEU A 34 14.55 -5.67 25.52
N GLY A 35 14.57 -6.78 26.26
CA GLY A 35 15.80 -7.41 26.77
C GLY A 35 16.44 -8.44 25.83
N ASP A 36 15.95 -8.62 24.61
CA ASP A 36 16.46 -9.63 23.68
C ASP A 36 17.53 -9.04 22.74
N GLU A 37 18.57 -9.83 22.46
CA GLU A 37 19.39 -9.63 21.26
C GLU A 37 18.56 -10.03 20.04
N VAL A 38 18.56 -9.20 19.00
CA VAL A 38 17.71 -9.41 17.82
C VAL A 38 18.57 -9.49 16.57
N THR A 39 18.43 -10.60 15.83
CA THR A 39 18.91 -10.68 14.45
C THR A 39 17.79 -10.28 13.51
N VAL A 40 17.98 -9.16 12.81
CA VAL A 40 17.11 -8.66 11.74
C VAL A 40 17.55 -9.28 10.42
N TYR A 41 16.60 -9.78 9.65
CA TYR A 41 16.81 -10.24 8.28
C TYR A 41 16.07 -9.29 7.32
N PHE A 42 16.72 -8.91 6.23
CA PHE A 42 16.19 -8.01 5.21
C PHE A 42 16.35 -8.63 3.83
N ASP A 43 15.23 -8.88 3.15
CA ASP A 43 15.19 -9.33 1.77
C ASP A 43 15.13 -8.11 0.84
N ALA A 44 16.25 -7.82 0.17
CA ALA A 44 16.41 -6.65 -0.69
C ALA A 44 15.61 -6.74 -2.00
N SER A 45 15.05 -7.92 -2.33
CA SER A 45 14.12 -8.09 -3.45
C SER A 45 12.71 -7.57 -3.14
N GLN A 46 12.40 -7.37 -1.86
CA GLN A 46 11.07 -6.98 -1.39
C GLN A 46 10.90 -5.46 -1.24
N GLY A 47 9.65 -5.03 -1.09
CA GLY A 47 9.30 -3.62 -0.88
C GLY A 47 9.66 -2.76 -2.10
N THR A 48 10.52 -1.76 -1.92
CA THR A 48 11.01 -0.93 -3.04
C THR A 48 11.92 -1.69 -4.02
N GLY A 49 12.57 -2.77 -3.60
CA GLY A 49 13.41 -3.61 -4.47
C GLY A 49 14.65 -2.94 -5.08
N GLU A 50 14.96 -1.67 -4.77
CA GLU A 50 16.05 -0.92 -5.42
C GLU A 50 17.45 -1.47 -5.11
N LEU A 51 17.56 -2.20 -4.01
CA LEU A 51 18.78 -2.83 -3.50
C LEU A 51 18.98 -4.25 -4.05
N ALA A 52 17.97 -4.87 -4.67
CA ALA A 52 18.08 -6.17 -5.33
C ALA A 52 19.17 -6.16 -6.40
N GLY A 53 20.06 -7.15 -6.39
CA GLY A 53 21.15 -7.29 -7.35
C GLY A 53 22.09 -6.08 -7.45
N CYS A 54 22.10 -5.16 -6.47
CA CYS A 54 22.84 -3.90 -6.58
C CYS A 54 24.35 -4.09 -6.63
N ASN A 55 24.85 -5.26 -6.19
CA ASN A 55 26.28 -5.54 -6.00
C ASN A 55 26.98 -4.46 -5.17
N CYS A 56 26.28 -3.96 -4.15
CA CYS A 56 26.68 -2.85 -3.31
C CYS A 56 26.65 -3.26 -1.84
N ASP A 57 27.40 -2.53 -1.00
CA ASP A 57 27.29 -2.70 0.44
C ASP A 57 25.97 -2.10 0.92
N VAL A 58 25.24 -2.87 1.75
CA VAL A 58 23.94 -2.48 2.32
C VAL A 58 24.13 -2.08 3.78
N TYR A 59 23.52 -0.95 4.17
CA TYR A 59 23.57 -0.38 5.51
C TYR A 59 22.16 -0.17 6.06
N VAL A 60 22.00 -0.34 7.37
CA VAL A 60 20.74 -0.04 8.07
C VAL A 60 20.72 1.43 8.53
N HIS A 61 19.57 2.07 8.38
CA HIS A 61 19.15 3.24 9.14
C HIS A 61 18.04 2.80 10.10
N THR A 62 18.24 2.97 11.40
CA THR A 62 17.29 2.44 12.40
C THR A 62 17.10 3.35 13.61
N GLY A 63 15.86 3.31 14.13
CA GLY A 63 15.40 3.96 15.36
C GLY A 63 14.23 3.18 15.96
N LEU A 64 13.46 3.82 16.83
CA LEU A 64 12.31 3.24 17.51
C LEU A 64 11.05 4.09 17.26
N ILE A 65 9.91 3.42 17.20
CA ILE A 65 8.61 4.02 17.52
C ILE A 65 8.31 3.71 18.98
N THR A 66 8.00 4.75 19.74
CA THR A 66 7.67 4.70 21.16
C THR A 66 6.38 5.45 21.44
N SER A 67 5.87 5.33 22.66
CA SER A 67 4.73 6.11 23.16
C SER A 67 4.91 7.64 23.15
N GLU A 68 6.12 8.13 22.85
CA GLU A 68 6.42 9.56 22.67
C GLU A 68 6.37 10.01 21.19
N SER A 69 6.12 9.08 20.26
CA SER A 69 6.07 9.36 18.82
C SER A 69 4.69 9.89 18.46
N THR A 70 4.64 10.95 17.66
CA THR A 70 3.36 11.55 17.23
C THR A 70 2.89 11.10 15.85
N SER A 71 3.76 10.40 15.11
CA SER A 71 3.44 9.82 13.81
C SER A 71 4.43 8.70 13.46
N PRO A 72 4.15 7.87 12.44
CA PRO A 72 5.09 6.85 11.98
C PRO A 72 6.46 7.40 11.53
N GLY A 73 6.55 8.67 11.13
CA GLY A 73 7.81 9.32 10.76
C GLY A 73 8.61 9.90 11.95
N ASP A 74 8.02 9.95 13.14
CA ASP A 74 8.63 10.55 14.34
C ASP A 74 9.50 9.56 15.12
N TRP A 75 10.53 9.05 14.45
CA TRP A 75 11.44 8.05 15.02
C TRP A 75 12.23 8.61 16.21
N LYS A 76 12.21 7.87 17.31
CA LYS A 76 13.04 8.13 18.49
C LYS A 76 14.32 7.29 18.45
N ASN A 77 15.28 7.65 19.30
CA ASN A 77 16.46 6.84 19.58
C ASN A 77 17.23 6.37 18.32
N VAL A 78 17.25 7.18 17.26
CA VAL A 78 17.89 6.84 15.98
C VAL A 78 19.40 6.63 16.18
N GLN A 79 19.91 5.44 15.85
CA GLN A 79 21.31 5.03 16.11
C GLN A 79 22.27 5.37 14.97
N THR A 80 21.75 5.86 13.85
CA THR A 80 22.49 5.98 12.60
C THR A 80 22.35 7.37 12.00
N SER A 81 23.37 7.83 11.29
CA SER A 81 23.28 9.08 10.52
C SER A 81 22.88 8.77 9.09
N TRP A 82 22.07 9.65 8.48
CA TRP A 82 21.69 9.50 7.09
C TRP A 82 22.92 9.63 6.14
N ALA A 83 22.74 9.16 4.91
CA ALA A 83 23.73 9.28 3.85
C ALA A 83 24.19 10.74 3.65
N PRO A 84 25.46 10.98 3.23
CA PRO A 84 26.44 10.00 2.73
C PRO A 84 27.34 9.38 3.83
N THR A 85 26.97 9.49 5.11
CA THR A 85 27.77 8.92 6.20
C THR A 85 27.71 7.40 6.16
N VAL A 86 28.84 6.69 6.15
CA VAL A 86 28.89 5.22 6.26
C VAL A 86 29.68 4.82 7.51
N ASN A 87 29.19 3.80 8.21
CA ASN A 87 29.86 3.17 9.34
C ASN A 87 29.75 1.65 9.16
N ASP A 88 30.86 0.94 9.31
CA ASP A 88 30.90 -0.52 9.21
C ASP A 88 30.05 -1.19 10.29
N ASP A 89 29.83 -0.54 11.44
CA ASP A 89 28.94 -1.05 12.50
C ASP A 89 27.45 -1.10 12.06
N TRP A 90 27.07 -0.40 10.99
CA TRP A 90 25.71 -0.39 10.44
C TRP A 90 25.58 -1.25 9.18
N LYS A 91 26.68 -1.90 8.77
CA LYS A 91 26.72 -2.68 7.53
C LYS A 91 26.07 -4.05 7.77
N LEU A 92 25.22 -4.45 6.83
CA LEU A 92 24.57 -5.75 6.87
C LEU A 92 25.50 -6.84 6.34
N THR A 93 25.27 -8.06 6.82
CA THR A 93 25.98 -9.25 6.38
C THR A 93 25.13 -10.05 5.40
N PRO A 94 25.59 -10.34 4.17
CA PRO A 94 24.86 -11.22 3.25
C PRO A 94 24.66 -12.61 3.85
N VAL A 95 23.45 -13.16 3.75
CA VAL A 95 23.14 -14.52 4.22
C VAL A 95 23.68 -15.54 3.22
N PRO A 96 24.58 -16.45 3.62
CA PRO A 96 25.22 -17.37 2.67
C PRO A 96 24.21 -18.30 1.99
N GLY A 97 24.20 -18.27 0.65
CA GLY A 97 23.35 -19.16 -0.16
C GLY A 97 22.00 -18.57 -0.53
N GLU A 98 21.64 -17.41 0.05
CA GLU A 98 20.41 -16.69 -0.22
C GLU A 98 20.74 -15.41 -1.00
N GLU A 99 20.20 -15.28 -2.22
CA GLU A 99 20.40 -14.07 -3.02
C GLU A 99 19.60 -12.91 -2.43
N ASP A 100 20.18 -11.71 -2.43
CA ASP A 100 19.55 -10.49 -1.93
C ASP A 100 19.08 -10.50 -0.47
N LEU A 101 19.40 -11.55 0.30
CA LEU A 101 19.09 -11.63 1.72
C LEU A 101 20.28 -11.20 2.58
N TYR A 102 20.00 -10.32 3.53
CA TYR A 102 20.99 -9.73 4.43
C TYR A 102 20.56 -9.87 5.89
N SER A 103 21.51 -9.89 6.82
CA SER A 103 21.24 -9.88 8.26
C SER A 103 21.99 -8.77 9.00
N TYR A 104 21.40 -8.33 10.12
CA TYR A 104 21.94 -7.33 11.04
C TYR A 104 21.66 -7.72 12.48
N VAL A 105 22.59 -7.51 13.40
CA VAL A 105 22.38 -7.82 14.83
C VAL A 105 22.22 -6.52 15.62
N ILE A 106 21.09 -6.40 16.30
CA ILE A 106 20.81 -5.41 17.33
C ILE A 106 21.16 -6.06 18.67
N GLY A 107 22.29 -5.65 19.25
CA GLY A 107 22.83 -6.28 20.46
C GLY A 107 23.58 -5.30 21.36
N PRO A 108 23.80 -5.67 22.64
CA PRO A 108 23.48 -6.96 23.25
C PRO A 108 21.98 -7.18 23.55
N ASP A 109 21.17 -6.12 23.53
CA ASP A 109 19.71 -6.15 23.64
C ASP A 109 19.14 -4.84 23.05
N ILE A 110 17.83 -4.80 22.77
CA ILE A 110 17.16 -3.61 22.21
C ILE A 110 17.35 -2.39 23.13
N GLU A 111 17.17 -2.57 24.44
CA GLU A 111 17.26 -1.49 25.44
C GLU A 111 18.62 -0.77 25.36
N THR A 112 19.71 -1.55 25.40
CA THR A 112 21.09 -1.08 25.41
C THR A 112 21.48 -0.52 24.05
N TYR A 113 21.10 -1.20 22.96
CA TYR A 113 21.45 -0.76 21.61
C TYR A 113 20.83 0.60 21.27
N TYR A 114 19.54 0.78 21.56
CA TYR A 114 18.83 2.04 21.30
C TYR A 114 18.96 3.08 22.42
N ASN A 115 19.66 2.77 23.52
CA ASN A 115 19.78 3.64 24.70
C ASN A 115 18.39 4.05 25.25
N VAL A 116 17.48 3.09 25.38
CA VAL A 116 16.10 3.34 25.86
C VAL A 116 16.16 3.83 27.30
N LEU A 117 15.44 4.91 27.60
CA LEU A 117 15.39 5.49 28.94
C LEU A 117 14.19 4.95 29.72
N GLY A 118 14.36 4.77 31.03
CA GLY A 118 13.28 4.26 31.89
C GLY A 118 12.00 5.09 31.80
N GLY A 119 10.89 4.44 31.45
CA GLY A 119 9.56 5.04 31.28
C GLY A 119 9.14 5.25 29.82
N GLN A 120 10.02 5.01 28.85
CA GLN A 120 9.64 4.93 27.44
C GLN A 120 9.06 3.54 27.13
N GLU A 121 7.87 3.48 26.55
CA GLU A 121 7.30 2.24 26.03
C GLU A 121 7.71 2.12 24.56
N VAL A 122 8.44 1.06 24.22
CA VAL A 122 8.89 0.79 22.85
C VAL A 122 7.84 -0.06 22.15
N GLU A 123 7.31 0.46 21.05
CA GLU A 123 6.23 -0.18 20.28
C GLU A 123 6.82 -0.96 19.10
N SER A 124 7.82 -0.39 18.41
CA SER A 124 8.44 -1.02 17.23
C SER A 124 9.87 -0.56 16.99
N MET A 125 10.67 -1.43 16.38
CA MET A 125 11.92 -1.06 15.73
C MET A 125 11.60 -0.55 14.32
N ALA A 126 12.19 0.58 13.93
CA ALA A 126 12.00 1.20 12.63
C ALA A 126 13.26 1.02 11.77
N PHE A 127 13.08 0.74 10.47
CA PHE A 127 14.16 0.44 9.53
C PHE A 127 13.95 1.12 8.17
N VAL A 128 15.07 1.61 7.62
CA VAL A 128 15.27 1.86 6.20
C VAL A 128 16.65 1.31 5.84
N PHE A 129 16.74 0.53 4.77
CA PHE A 129 18.02 0.03 4.27
C PHE A 129 18.49 0.90 3.12
N ARG A 130 19.80 0.99 2.91
CA ARG A 130 20.35 1.79 1.82
C ARG A 130 21.72 1.33 1.36
N ASN A 131 22.11 1.78 0.18
CA ASN A 131 23.50 1.75 -0.26
C ASN A 131 24.32 2.88 0.42
N ALA A 132 25.63 2.88 0.19
CA ALA A 132 26.57 3.79 0.84
C ALA A 132 26.23 5.29 0.66
N ASP A 133 25.85 5.72 -0.55
CA ASP A 133 25.55 7.12 -0.86
C ASP A 133 24.07 7.50 -0.67
N GLY A 134 23.21 6.53 -0.33
CA GLY A 134 21.78 6.73 -0.12
C GLY A 134 20.97 6.94 -1.39
N SER A 135 21.55 6.73 -2.58
CA SER A 135 20.83 6.86 -3.84
C SER A 135 19.83 5.72 -4.11
N LYS A 136 19.94 4.63 -3.35
CA LYS A 136 19.06 3.46 -3.40
C LYS A 136 18.61 3.11 -1.99
N THR A 137 17.33 2.81 -1.84
CA THR A 137 16.72 2.51 -0.56
C THR A 137 15.91 1.21 -0.59
N GLY A 138 16.02 0.45 0.50
CA GLY A 138 15.18 -0.70 0.82
C GLY A 138 14.14 -0.26 1.85
N LYS A 139 12.91 -0.12 1.39
CA LYS A 139 11.76 0.39 2.13
C LYS A 139 10.58 -0.55 1.92
N ALA A 140 9.54 -0.40 2.73
CA ALA A 140 8.29 -1.12 2.52
C ALA A 140 7.63 -0.72 1.19
N VAL A 141 6.59 -1.45 0.79
CA VAL A 141 5.80 -1.14 -0.41
C VAL A 141 5.29 0.31 -0.33
N GLY A 142 5.32 1.03 -1.45
CA GLY A 142 4.96 2.44 -1.50
C GLY A 142 6.04 3.41 -0.99
N GLY A 143 7.27 2.94 -0.72
CA GLY A 143 8.36 3.78 -0.23
C GLY A 143 8.26 4.13 1.27
N LEU A 144 7.40 3.41 1.98
CA LEU A 144 7.20 3.59 3.41
C LEU A 144 8.37 3.04 4.23
N ASP A 145 8.48 3.53 5.45
CA ASP A 145 9.37 3.00 6.46
C ASP A 145 8.94 1.60 6.91
N ILE A 146 9.90 0.79 7.36
CA ILE A 146 9.64 -0.58 7.80
C ILE A 146 9.58 -0.61 9.32
N PHE A 147 8.49 -1.13 9.89
CA PHE A 147 8.33 -1.30 11.33
C PHE A 147 8.24 -2.77 11.70
N TYR A 148 8.93 -3.17 12.76
CA TYR A 148 8.82 -4.50 13.34
C TYR A 148 8.49 -4.38 14.82
N PRO A 149 7.39 -5.00 15.30
CA PRO A 149 6.90 -4.81 16.66
C PRO A 149 7.90 -5.31 17.71
N VAL A 150 7.98 -4.58 18.83
CA VAL A 150 8.65 -5.03 20.05
C VAL A 150 7.57 -5.45 21.05
N TYR A 151 7.66 -6.67 21.54
CA TYR A 151 6.61 -7.28 22.35
C TYR A 151 6.84 -7.07 23.85
N PRO A 152 5.77 -6.97 24.65
CA PRO A 152 5.89 -6.87 26.10
C PRO A 152 6.39 -8.17 26.72
N ASP A 153 6.99 -8.08 27.90
CA ASP A 153 7.53 -9.24 28.61
C ASP A 153 6.46 -10.30 28.91
N ASP A 154 5.25 -9.87 29.20
CA ASP A 154 4.07 -10.67 29.51
C ASP A 154 3.20 -10.99 28.28
N LEU A 155 3.79 -10.99 27.08
CA LEU A 155 3.15 -11.40 25.83
C LEU A 155 2.33 -12.69 26.02
N PRO A 156 0.99 -12.66 25.82
CA PRO A 156 0.19 -13.88 25.82
C PRO A 156 0.63 -14.83 24.71
N PHE A 157 0.22 -16.11 24.82
CA PHE A 157 0.39 -17.04 23.70
C PHE A 157 -0.18 -16.40 22.43
N THR A 158 0.60 -16.37 21.36
CA THR A 158 0.25 -15.73 20.10
C THR A 158 0.90 -16.46 18.94
N ALA A 159 0.33 -16.32 17.75
CA ALA A 159 0.85 -16.89 16.52
C ALA A 159 0.70 -15.88 15.38
N VAL A 160 1.65 -15.88 14.44
CA VAL A 160 1.70 -14.95 13.31
C VAL A 160 2.18 -15.66 12.05
N PHE A 161 1.75 -15.15 10.89
CA PHE A 161 2.48 -15.36 9.66
C PHE A 161 3.60 -14.33 9.58
N ILE A 162 4.82 -14.81 9.35
CA ILE A 162 5.96 -13.98 8.97
C ILE A 162 5.87 -13.73 7.47
N THR A 163 5.68 -14.79 6.67
CA THR A 163 5.54 -14.70 5.22
C THR A 163 4.42 -15.64 4.74
N PRO A 164 3.40 -15.14 4.01
CA PRO A 164 3.10 -13.74 3.74
C PRO A 164 2.62 -13.03 5.02
N GLY A 165 3.14 -11.82 5.28
CA GLY A 165 2.74 -11.02 6.46
C GLY A 165 1.46 -10.20 6.25
N SER A 166 0.87 -10.24 5.06
CA SER A 166 -0.39 -9.57 4.72
C SER A 166 -1.13 -10.32 3.61
N SER A 167 -2.42 -10.01 3.43
CA SER A 167 -3.24 -10.60 2.36
C SER A 167 -3.13 -9.88 1.01
N GLN A 168 -2.00 -9.19 0.75
CA GLN A 168 -1.73 -8.45 -0.48
C GLN A 168 -0.67 -9.11 -1.36
N VAL A 169 -0.58 -10.43 -1.31
CA VAL A 169 0.47 -11.20 -1.99
C VAL A 169 -0.04 -11.85 -3.27
N LEU A 170 0.69 -11.62 -4.37
CA LEU A 170 0.48 -12.29 -5.64
C LEU A 170 1.56 -13.34 -5.88
N VAL A 171 1.12 -14.52 -6.28
CA VAL A 171 1.98 -15.65 -6.63
C VAL A 171 1.72 -16.00 -8.09
N PRO A 172 2.68 -15.76 -9.01
CA PRO A 172 2.54 -16.17 -10.39
C PRO A 172 2.29 -17.69 -10.52
N GLU A 173 1.55 -18.10 -11.54
CA GLU A 173 1.30 -19.52 -11.78
C GLU A 173 2.62 -20.28 -11.98
N GLY A 174 2.80 -21.37 -11.22
CA GLY A 174 4.01 -22.18 -11.18
C GLY A 174 5.17 -21.60 -10.35
N ALA A 175 5.01 -20.43 -9.75
CA ALA A 175 5.99 -19.90 -8.79
C ALA A 175 5.85 -20.59 -7.44
N THR A 176 6.97 -20.73 -6.72
CA THR A 176 7.00 -21.25 -5.36
C THR A 176 7.23 -20.10 -4.39
N ILE A 177 6.45 -20.05 -3.31
CA ILE A 177 6.66 -19.16 -2.17
C ILE A 177 6.92 -19.98 -0.92
N THR A 178 7.79 -19.47 -0.04
CA THR A 178 8.00 -20.06 1.28
C THR A 178 7.05 -19.41 2.27
N ILE A 179 6.16 -20.22 2.86
CA ILE A 179 5.32 -19.81 3.97
C ILE A 179 6.10 -19.97 5.25
N ARG A 180 6.15 -18.93 6.09
CA ARG A 180 6.81 -18.94 7.38
C ARG A 180 5.83 -18.45 8.43
N ALA A 181 5.64 -19.24 9.45
CA ALA A 181 4.66 -19.01 10.50
C ALA A 181 5.28 -19.34 11.86
N ALA A 182 4.95 -18.57 12.89
CA ALA A 182 5.58 -18.71 14.18
C ALA A 182 4.60 -18.53 15.34
N SER A 183 4.98 -19.06 16.50
CA SER A 183 4.28 -18.89 17.76
C SER A 183 5.22 -18.38 18.85
N SER A 184 4.69 -17.61 19.81
CA SER A 184 5.48 -17.00 20.89
C SER A 184 6.05 -18.02 21.88
N GLU A 185 5.48 -19.22 21.90
CA GLU A 185 5.91 -20.35 22.71
C GLU A 185 5.92 -21.63 21.87
N THR A 186 6.60 -22.68 22.35
CA THR A 186 6.58 -23.98 21.67
C THR A 186 5.17 -24.54 21.61
N ALA A 187 4.70 -24.83 20.40
CA ALA A 187 3.36 -25.33 20.12
C ALA A 187 3.40 -26.40 19.01
N ASP A 188 2.33 -27.18 18.91
CA ASP A 188 2.02 -27.95 17.71
C ASP A 188 1.46 -26.98 16.65
N LEU A 189 2.26 -26.70 15.63
CA LEU A 189 1.93 -25.83 14.51
C LEU A 189 1.43 -26.66 13.35
N SER A 190 0.26 -26.31 12.79
CA SER A 190 -0.32 -26.93 11.60
C SER A 190 -0.72 -25.85 10.60
N LEU A 191 -0.25 -25.97 9.37
CA LEU A 191 -0.57 -25.05 8.28
C LEU A 191 -1.49 -25.72 7.27
N TYR A 192 -2.59 -25.06 6.95
CA TYR A 192 -3.57 -25.48 5.96
C TYR A 192 -3.61 -24.50 4.79
N ASP A 193 -3.83 -25.00 3.58
CA ASP A 193 -4.10 -24.20 2.38
C ASP A 193 -5.44 -24.62 1.78
N ASN A 194 -6.42 -23.71 1.82
CA ASN A 194 -7.83 -23.97 1.52
C ASN A 194 -8.40 -25.18 2.28
N GLY A 195 -7.97 -25.37 3.53
CA GLY A 195 -8.40 -26.45 4.43
C GLY A 195 -7.62 -27.77 4.29
N ASP A 196 -6.72 -27.89 3.31
CA ASP A 196 -5.83 -29.04 3.18
C ASP A 196 -4.56 -28.85 4.01
N LEU A 197 -4.22 -29.80 4.89
CA LEU A 197 -3.00 -29.73 5.69
C LEU A 197 -1.77 -29.86 4.80
N ILE A 198 -0.93 -28.82 4.74
CA ILE A 198 0.28 -28.77 3.90
C ILE A 198 1.58 -28.90 4.69
N GLY A 199 1.55 -28.66 6.01
CA GLY A 199 2.72 -28.89 6.87
C GLY A 199 2.40 -28.82 8.35
N SER A 200 3.24 -29.44 9.17
CA SER A 200 3.15 -29.33 10.63
C SER A 200 4.50 -29.58 11.30
N THR A 201 4.66 -29.03 12.49
CA THR A 201 5.85 -29.20 13.34
C THR A 201 5.51 -28.96 14.82
N ASN A 202 6.36 -29.42 15.73
CA ASN A 202 6.34 -29.00 17.12
C ASN A 202 7.53 -28.08 17.37
N GLY A 203 7.27 -26.82 17.73
CA GLY A 203 8.28 -25.79 17.83
C GLY A 203 7.69 -24.40 17.86
N THR A 204 8.50 -23.39 17.56
CA THR A 204 8.09 -21.98 17.49
C THR A 204 8.07 -21.44 16.06
N LEU A 205 8.50 -22.23 15.07
CA LEU A 205 8.60 -21.83 13.66
C LEU A 205 8.23 -23.02 12.77
N LEU A 206 7.38 -22.76 11.79
CA LEU A 206 6.99 -23.66 10.71
C LEU A 206 7.31 -23.00 9.37
N GLU A 207 8.01 -23.73 8.50
CA GLU A 207 8.34 -23.29 7.14
C GLU A 207 7.86 -24.34 6.14
N VAL A 208 7.12 -23.90 5.12
CA VAL A 208 6.54 -24.78 4.09
C VAL A 208 6.60 -24.07 2.74
N ASP A 209 7.20 -24.71 1.75
CA ASP A 209 7.16 -24.22 0.37
C ASP A 209 5.83 -24.60 -0.30
N VAL A 210 5.16 -23.61 -0.88
CA VAL A 210 3.89 -23.76 -1.60
C VAL A 210 4.09 -23.31 -3.05
N THR A 211 3.62 -24.11 -4.01
CA THR A 211 3.67 -23.76 -5.44
C THR A 211 2.28 -23.35 -5.92
N GLY A 212 2.21 -22.20 -6.61
CA GLY A 212 0.97 -21.64 -7.10
C GLY A 212 0.46 -22.35 -8.35
N ASP A 213 -0.27 -23.46 -8.19
CA ASP A 213 -0.64 -24.32 -9.32
C ASP A 213 -1.98 -23.97 -10.01
N MET A 214 -2.88 -23.23 -9.35
CA MET A 214 -4.21 -22.91 -9.88
C MET A 214 -4.61 -21.46 -9.59
N PRO A 215 -5.07 -20.69 -10.60
CA PRO A 215 -5.56 -19.33 -10.37
C PRO A 215 -6.71 -19.26 -9.36
N GLY A 216 -6.72 -18.19 -8.58
CA GLY A 216 -7.73 -17.93 -7.55
C GLY A 216 -7.12 -17.42 -6.24
N THR A 217 -8.00 -17.01 -5.32
CA THR A 217 -7.62 -16.77 -3.91
C THR A 217 -7.33 -18.10 -3.21
N ARG A 218 -6.27 -18.10 -2.40
CA ARG A 218 -5.83 -19.22 -1.56
C ARG A 218 -5.78 -18.75 -0.12
N GLU A 219 -6.58 -19.38 0.74
CA GLU A 219 -6.64 -19.09 2.18
C GLU A 219 -5.65 -19.99 2.92
N LEU A 220 -4.67 -19.38 3.60
CA LEU A 220 -3.76 -20.06 4.50
C LEU A 220 -4.27 -19.93 5.93
N GLU A 221 -4.39 -21.04 6.64
CA GLU A 221 -4.74 -21.08 8.06
C GLU A 221 -3.58 -21.72 8.85
N LEU A 222 -3.03 -20.98 9.80
CA LEU A 222 -2.09 -21.49 10.80
C LEU A 222 -2.85 -21.78 12.09
N VAL A 223 -2.77 -23.01 12.56
CA VAL A 223 -3.26 -23.43 13.87
C VAL A 223 -2.07 -23.73 14.78
N ALA A 224 -1.98 -23.02 15.91
CA ALA A 224 -0.97 -23.22 16.95
C ALA A 224 -1.63 -23.70 18.25
N ASP A 225 -1.25 -24.89 18.73
CA ASP A 225 -1.75 -25.49 19.97
C ASP A 225 -0.60 -25.73 20.96
N ASN A 226 -0.56 -24.99 22.07
CA ASN A 226 0.45 -25.18 23.13
C ASN A 226 0.02 -26.20 24.22
N GLY A 227 -1.10 -26.89 24.01
CA GLY A 227 -1.71 -27.84 24.95
C GLY A 227 -2.60 -27.20 26.03
N LEU A 228 -2.64 -25.86 26.09
CA LEU A 228 -3.52 -25.08 26.98
C LEU A 228 -4.52 -24.24 26.20
N GLU A 229 -4.05 -23.62 25.12
CA GLU A 229 -4.76 -22.70 24.26
C GLU A 229 -4.50 -23.04 22.79
N ILE A 230 -5.50 -22.76 21.94
CA ILE A 230 -5.40 -22.91 20.49
C ILE A 230 -5.63 -21.54 19.86
N ILE A 231 -4.70 -21.13 19.00
CA ILE A 231 -4.79 -19.91 18.21
C ILE A 231 -4.86 -20.29 16.74
N SER A 232 -5.82 -19.70 16.02
CA SER A 232 -5.89 -19.78 14.56
C SER A 232 -5.73 -18.38 13.98
N VAL A 233 -4.84 -18.26 13.01
CA VAL A 233 -4.62 -17.03 12.23
C VAL A 233 -4.67 -17.35 10.75
N ASN A 234 -5.23 -16.43 9.97
CA ASN A 234 -5.41 -16.61 8.53
C ASN A 234 -4.70 -15.50 7.75
N VAL A 235 -4.21 -15.84 6.58
CA VAL A 235 -3.74 -14.90 5.55
C VAL A 235 -4.10 -15.47 4.19
N SER A 236 -4.23 -14.63 3.17
CA SER A 236 -4.48 -15.11 1.81
C SER A 236 -3.43 -14.64 0.82
N TYR A 237 -3.28 -15.40 -0.26
CA TYR A 237 -2.53 -15.00 -1.43
C TYR A 237 -3.35 -15.30 -2.68
N VAL A 238 -3.05 -14.60 -3.76
CA VAL A 238 -3.78 -14.77 -5.03
C VAL A 238 -2.83 -15.26 -6.12
N ILE A 239 -3.30 -16.24 -6.88
CA ILE A 239 -2.68 -16.63 -8.14
C ILE A 239 -3.48 -15.97 -9.27
N PRO A 240 -2.92 -14.98 -10.00
CA PRO A 240 -3.64 -14.28 -11.05
C PRO A 240 -4.07 -15.23 -12.17
N ASN A 241 -5.28 -15.03 -12.69
CA ASN A 241 -5.72 -15.73 -13.90
C ASN A 241 -5.28 -14.94 -15.14
N ALA A 242 -4.14 -15.30 -15.72
CA ALA A 242 -3.62 -14.67 -16.93
C ALA A 242 -4.49 -14.91 -18.19
N ASN A 243 -5.45 -15.83 -18.11
CA ASN A 243 -6.29 -16.25 -19.24
C ASN A 243 -7.77 -15.83 -19.06
N LEU A 244 -8.05 -14.79 -18.28
CA LEU A 244 -9.40 -14.23 -18.21
C LEU A 244 -9.88 -13.82 -19.62
N PRO A 245 -11.06 -14.27 -20.07
CA PRO A 245 -11.56 -13.89 -21.37
C PRO A 245 -11.87 -12.40 -21.38
N GLN A 246 -11.50 -11.73 -22.48
CA GLN A 246 -11.89 -10.35 -22.67
C GLN A 246 -13.42 -10.21 -22.67
N LEU A 247 -13.90 -9.16 -22.02
CA LEU A 247 -15.32 -8.86 -21.89
C LEU A 247 -15.49 -7.36 -21.76
N ASP A 248 -16.37 -6.75 -22.54
CA ASP A 248 -16.67 -5.33 -22.41
C ASP A 248 -17.47 -5.05 -21.12
N PRO A 249 -17.23 -3.90 -20.45
CA PRO A 249 -18.08 -3.47 -19.35
C PRO A 249 -19.51 -3.17 -19.83
N PRO A 250 -20.48 -3.07 -18.91
CA PRO A 250 -21.82 -2.57 -19.20
C PRO A 250 -21.81 -1.29 -20.05
N ALA A 251 -22.76 -1.18 -20.98
CA ALA A 251 -22.83 -0.04 -21.88
C ALA A 251 -23.05 1.27 -21.11
N GLY A 252 -22.21 2.27 -21.37
CA GLY A 252 -22.26 3.56 -20.68
C GLY A 252 -21.26 3.70 -19.52
N THR A 253 -20.47 2.66 -19.21
CA THR A 253 -19.34 2.78 -18.28
C THR A 253 -18.32 3.79 -18.81
N GLU A 254 -18.00 4.78 -17.96
CA GLU A 254 -16.91 5.74 -18.14
C GLU A 254 -15.67 5.27 -17.35
N LEU A 255 -14.52 5.91 -17.54
CA LEU A 255 -13.34 5.63 -16.70
C LEU A 255 -13.56 6.19 -15.28
N GLY A 256 -13.05 5.50 -14.27
CA GLY A 256 -13.31 5.79 -12.87
C GLY A 256 -14.37 4.88 -12.24
N ALA A 257 -14.92 5.33 -11.11
CA ALA A 257 -16.03 4.66 -10.42
C ALA A 257 -17.39 5.04 -11.02
N ASN A 258 -18.21 4.04 -11.35
CA ASN A 258 -19.52 4.18 -11.96
C ASN A 258 -20.57 3.47 -11.10
N PHE A 259 -21.41 4.21 -10.37
CA PHE A 259 -22.43 3.62 -9.51
C PHE A 259 -23.58 2.99 -10.30
N LEU A 260 -23.96 1.77 -9.91
CA LEU A 260 -25.11 1.04 -10.42
C LEU A 260 -26.20 1.02 -9.34
N GLY A 261 -26.89 2.15 -9.18
CA GLY A 261 -27.71 2.40 -7.98
C GLY A 261 -26.83 2.64 -6.76
N ASP A 262 -27.33 2.32 -5.57
CA ASP A 262 -26.66 2.72 -4.31
C ASP A 262 -25.84 1.58 -3.67
N THR A 263 -25.87 0.37 -4.23
CA THR A 263 -25.30 -0.84 -3.59
C THR A 263 -24.26 -1.56 -4.44
N SER A 264 -23.87 -1.00 -5.58
CA SER A 264 -22.86 -1.58 -6.46
C SER A 264 -22.22 -0.52 -7.34
N MET A 265 -20.99 -0.77 -7.78
CA MET A 265 -20.28 0.10 -8.71
C MET A 265 -19.45 -0.69 -9.69
N ILE A 266 -19.14 -0.10 -10.85
CA ILE A 266 -18.12 -0.57 -11.77
C ILE A 266 -16.91 0.34 -11.64
N LEU A 267 -15.75 -0.25 -11.39
CA LEU A 267 -14.46 0.42 -11.49
C LEU A 267 -13.89 0.16 -12.89
N ALA A 268 -13.42 1.21 -13.57
CA ALA A 268 -12.84 1.11 -14.90
C ALA A 268 -11.54 1.92 -15.03
N LEU A 269 -10.45 1.26 -15.37
CA LEU A 269 -9.12 1.84 -15.51
C LEU A 269 -8.58 1.63 -16.93
N TYR A 270 -8.10 2.70 -17.57
CA TYR A 270 -7.38 2.57 -18.83
C TYR A 270 -5.89 2.30 -18.58
N ALA A 271 -5.44 1.08 -18.86
CA ALA A 271 -4.06 0.64 -18.69
C ALA A 271 -3.67 -0.37 -19.79
N PRO A 272 -3.31 0.10 -21.00
CA PRO A 272 -2.91 -0.79 -22.10
C PRO A 272 -1.59 -1.52 -21.79
N ASP A 273 -1.38 -2.65 -22.47
CA ASP A 273 -0.17 -3.47 -22.40
C ASP A 273 0.15 -4.06 -21.00
N LYS A 274 -0.88 -4.19 -20.14
CA LYS A 274 -0.79 -4.83 -18.81
C LYS A 274 -1.17 -6.31 -18.86
N GLU A 275 -0.65 -7.09 -17.92
CA GLU A 275 -0.94 -8.52 -17.83
C GLU A 275 -2.16 -8.78 -16.96
N PHE A 276 -2.28 -8.07 -15.84
CA PHE A 276 -3.43 -8.11 -14.95
C PHE A 276 -3.52 -6.84 -14.10
N VAL A 277 -4.75 -6.51 -13.70
CA VAL A 277 -5.03 -5.45 -12.75
C VAL A 277 -5.98 -5.99 -11.69
N PHE A 278 -5.73 -5.69 -10.43
CA PHE A 278 -6.65 -5.93 -9.32
C PHE A 278 -7.19 -4.60 -8.80
N ALA A 279 -8.47 -4.56 -8.49
CA ALA A 279 -9.00 -3.56 -7.57
C ALA A 279 -9.02 -4.17 -6.16
N TYR A 280 -8.70 -3.37 -5.14
CA TYR A 280 -8.78 -3.79 -3.74
C TYR A 280 -8.98 -2.56 -2.86
N GLY A 281 -9.55 -2.74 -1.68
CA GLY A 281 -9.96 -1.62 -0.86
C GLY A 281 -10.74 -2.05 0.38
N SER A 282 -11.44 -1.11 1.01
CA SER A 282 -12.23 -1.39 2.20
C SER A 282 -13.33 -2.43 1.98
N PHE A 283 -13.84 -2.58 0.75
CA PHE A 283 -14.81 -3.62 0.38
C PHE A 283 -14.24 -5.05 0.42
N SER A 284 -12.91 -5.21 0.50
CA SER A 284 -12.21 -6.48 0.57
C SER A 284 -11.34 -6.60 1.82
N ASP A 285 -11.57 -5.74 2.84
CA ASP A 285 -10.68 -5.56 3.99
C ASP A 285 -9.21 -5.39 3.57
N TRP A 286 -8.99 -4.75 2.42
CA TRP A 286 -7.70 -4.56 1.77
C TRP A 286 -6.93 -5.84 1.42
N ALA A 287 -7.59 -7.00 1.46
CA ALA A 287 -7.06 -8.23 0.88
C ALA A 287 -7.17 -8.20 -0.64
N LEU A 288 -6.14 -8.71 -1.33
CA LEU A 288 -6.26 -9.05 -2.74
C LEU A 288 -7.09 -10.32 -2.86
N LEU A 289 -8.14 -10.27 -3.68
CA LEU A 289 -9.01 -11.41 -3.95
C LEU A 289 -9.18 -11.58 -5.46
N SER A 290 -9.23 -12.84 -5.93
CA SER A 290 -9.45 -13.15 -7.34
C SER A 290 -10.77 -12.62 -7.89
N ASP A 291 -11.76 -12.43 -7.02
CA ASP A 291 -13.06 -11.85 -7.37
C ASP A 291 -12.94 -10.40 -7.85
N TYR A 292 -11.88 -9.71 -7.43
CA TYR A 292 -11.57 -8.33 -7.82
C TYR A 292 -10.43 -8.22 -8.85
N GLN A 293 -10.04 -9.33 -9.47
CA GLN A 293 -9.20 -9.29 -10.67
C GLN A 293 -10.00 -8.69 -11.83
N MET A 294 -9.55 -7.55 -12.34
CA MET A 294 -10.23 -6.82 -13.40
C MET A 294 -10.13 -7.59 -14.73
N ARG A 295 -11.18 -7.48 -15.55
CA ARG A 295 -11.24 -8.04 -16.90
C ARG A 295 -10.83 -6.99 -17.92
N LEU A 296 -10.03 -7.41 -18.89
CA LEU A 296 -9.69 -6.59 -20.04
C LEU A 296 -10.87 -6.52 -21.02
N ALA A 297 -11.27 -5.32 -21.40
CA ALA A 297 -12.27 -5.07 -22.42
C ALA A 297 -11.75 -5.43 -23.82
N THR A 298 -12.64 -5.54 -24.79
CA THR A 298 -12.27 -5.93 -26.17
C THR A 298 -11.52 -4.84 -26.92
N ASP A 299 -11.45 -3.62 -26.36
CA ASP A 299 -10.60 -2.54 -26.85
C ASP A 299 -9.09 -2.76 -26.59
N GLY A 300 -8.75 -3.72 -25.73
CA GLY A 300 -7.37 -4.09 -25.40
C GLY A 300 -6.65 -3.11 -24.47
N GLY A 301 -7.35 -2.18 -23.82
CA GLY A 301 -6.75 -1.22 -22.89
C GLY A 301 -7.57 -0.88 -21.65
N THR A 302 -8.88 -1.13 -21.65
CA THR A 302 -9.74 -0.83 -20.50
C THR A 302 -9.88 -2.06 -19.61
N TRP A 303 -9.49 -1.94 -18.34
CA TRP A 303 -9.68 -2.94 -17.30
C TRP A 303 -10.89 -2.55 -16.47
N TRP A 304 -11.77 -3.50 -16.18
CA TRP A 304 -12.96 -3.21 -15.37
C TRP A 304 -13.32 -4.35 -14.41
N VAL A 305 -13.97 -3.99 -13.31
CA VAL A 305 -14.56 -4.93 -12.36
C VAL A 305 -15.81 -4.33 -11.73
N GLN A 306 -16.79 -5.18 -11.39
CA GLN A 306 -17.96 -4.76 -10.63
C GLN A 306 -17.75 -5.13 -9.16
N ILE A 307 -18.05 -4.18 -8.27
CA ILE A 307 -18.07 -4.37 -6.82
C ILE A 307 -19.53 -4.30 -6.39
N ASP A 308 -19.99 -5.36 -5.75
CA ASP A 308 -21.36 -5.52 -5.27
C ASP A 308 -21.43 -5.40 -3.74
N GLU A 309 -22.64 -5.47 -3.19
CA GLU A 309 -22.90 -5.49 -1.74
C GLU A 309 -22.37 -4.25 -0.99
N LEU A 310 -22.34 -3.11 -1.67
CA LEU A 310 -21.99 -1.83 -1.04
C LEU A 310 -23.13 -1.32 -0.17
N GLU A 311 -22.79 -0.67 0.94
CA GLU A 311 -23.74 -0.01 1.81
C GLU A 311 -23.94 1.47 1.38
N PRO A 312 -25.19 1.91 1.11
CA PRO A 312 -25.46 3.31 0.76
C PRO A 312 -25.06 4.27 1.87
N GLY A 313 -24.29 5.31 1.54
CA GLY A 313 -23.79 6.33 2.44
C GLY A 313 -22.51 5.95 3.20
N GLU A 314 -22.02 4.73 3.03
CA GLU A 314 -20.74 4.30 3.62
C GLU A 314 -19.56 4.78 2.77
N THR A 315 -18.46 5.16 3.41
CA THR A 315 -17.24 5.58 2.73
C THR A 315 -16.44 4.35 2.30
N TYR A 316 -16.26 4.18 0.99
CA TYR A 316 -15.38 3.16 0.44
C TYR A 316 -14.08 3.77 -0.06
N MET A 317 -12.99 3.06 0.22
CA MET A 317 -11.64 3.43 -0.16
C MET A 317 -11.04 2.34 -1.03
N TYR A 318 -10.32 2.70 -2.10
CA TYR A 318 -9.73 1.69 -2.99
C TYR A 318 -8.49 2.18 -3.75
N GLN A 319 -7.75 1.20 -4.27
CA GLN A 319 -6.62 1.38 -5.17
C GLN A 319 -6.62 0.28 -6.25
N TYR A 320 -5.80 0.48 -7.28
CA TYR A 320 -5.46 -0.54 -8.26
C TYR A 320 -4.06 -1.08 -8.01
N LEU A 321 -3.90 -2.40 -8.14
CA LEU A 321 -2.60 -3.06 -8.23
C LEU A 321 -2.39 -3.58 -9.66
N VAL A 322 -1.50 -2.94 -10.39
CA VAL A 322 -1.20 -3.20 -11.81
C VAL A 322 0.07 -4.04 -11.91
N ASP A 323 -0.01 -5.18 -12.61
CA ASP A 323 1.08 -6.17 -12.80
C ASP A 323 1.74 -6.64 -11.49
N GLY A 324 1.06 -6.46 -10.35
CA GLY A 324 1.57 -6.79 -9.03
C GLY A 324 2.66 -5.85 -8.50
N GLN A 325 3.00 -4.78 -9.24
CA GLN A 325 4.08 -3.86 -8.87
C GLN A 325 3.59 -2.44 -8.61
N LEU A 326 2.70 -1.96 -9.47
CA LEU A 326 2.29 -0.57 -9.45
C LEU A 326 0.96 -0.44 -8.70
N LYS A 327 1.05 0.10 -7.49
CA LYS A 327 -0.08 0.49 -6.67
C LYS A 327 -0.45 1.95 -6.93
N ILE A 328 -1.69 2.23 -7.32
CA ILE A 328 -2.15 3.59 -7.64
C ILE A 328 -3.59 3.82 -7.17
N ALA A 329 -3.91 5.05 -6.79
CA ALA A 329 -5.30 5.51 -6.74
C ALA A 329 -5.89 5.62 -8.16
N ASP A 330 -7.20 5.73 -8.25
CA ASP A 330 -7.89 6.00 -9.50
C ASP A 330 -7.55 7.40 -10.04
N PRO A 331 -7.00 7.54 -11.26
CA PRO A 331 -6.75 8.83 -11.88
C PRO A 331 -8.00 9.69 -12.08
N TYR A 332 -9.18 9.07 -12.05
CA TYR A 332 -10.50 9.72 -12.18
C TYR A 332 -11.23 9.89 -10.85
N SER A 333 -10.56 9.62 -9.71
CA SER A 333 -11.13 9.86 -8.39
C SER A 333 -11.47 11.33 -8.19
N THR A 334 -12.64 11.61 -7.64
CA THR A 334 -13.07 12.98 -7.27
C THR A 334 -12.67 13.37 -5.86
N LEU A 335 -12.16 12.42 -5.08
CA LEU A 335 -11.59 12.63 -3.76
C LEU A 335 -10.41 11.67 -3.58
N ILE A 336 -9.31 12.19 -3.06
CA ILE A 336 -8.07 11.46 -2.81
C ILE A 336 -7.66 11.72 -1.36
N LEU A 337 -7.18 10.68 -0.68
CA LEU A 337 -6.44 10.83 0.58
C LEU A 337 -4.94 10.76 0.29
N ASP A 338 -4.20 11.75 0.78
CA ASP A 338 -2.74 11.81 0.79
C ASP A 338 -2.20 11.54 2.21
N PRO A 339 -1.59 10.37 2.46
CA PRO A 339 -1.06 10.02 3.77
C PRO A 339 0.05 10.96 4.27
N ASN A 340 0.65 11.79 3.39
CA ASN A 340 1.77 12.64 3.74
C ASN A 340 1.38 14.10 4.03
N SER A 341 0.22 14.53 3.55
CA SER A 341 -0.16 15.95 3.53
C SER A 341 -1.48 16.24 4.24
N ASP A 342 -2.35 15.23 4.42
CA ASP A 342 -3.70 15.42 4.96
C ASP A 342 -3.72 15.77 6.45
N ASP A 343 -2.72 15.34 7.24
CA ASP A 343 -2.56 15.72 8.66
C ASP A 343 -2.44 17.24 8.87
N ALA A 344 -2.11 17.99 7.82
CA ALA A 344 -2.03 19.46 7.87
C ALA A 344 -3.38 20.14 7.63
N ILE A 345 -4.43 19.40 7.25
CA ILE A 345 -5.77 19.91 6.97
C ILE A 345 -6.56 20.02 8.28
N PRO A 346 -6.96 21.23 8.72
CA PRO A 346 -7.74 21.38 9.94
C PRO A 346 -9.17 20.84 9.80
N GLU A 347 -9.72 20.32 10.90
CA GLU A 347 -11.13 19.92 11.02
C GLU A 347 -12.10 21.05 10.62
N GLU A 348 -11.76 22.32 10.87
CA GLU A 348 -12.60 23.45 10.46
C GLU A 348 -12.62 23.70 8.94
N THR A 349 -11.66 23.14 8.21
CA THR A 349 -11.54 23.23 6.74
C THR A 349 -12.22 22.06 6.05
N TYR A 350 -11.97 20.84 6.53
CA TYR A 350 -12.65 19.63 6.07
C TYR A 350 -13.16 18.83 7.28
N PRO A 351 -14.37 19.16 7.78
CA PRO A 351 -14.97 18.41 8.88
C PRO A 351 -15.26 16.97 8.49
N ASP A 352 -15.05 16.06 9.44
CA ASP A 352 -15.29 14.62 9.26
C ASP A 352 -14.53 14.03 8.04
N MET A 353 -13.33 14.54 7.74
CA MET A 353 -12.46 14.00 6.70
C MET A 353 -12.19 12.51 6.96
N PRO A 354 -12.34 11.62 5.96
CA PRO A 354 -12.07 10.20 6.17
C PRO A 354 -10.61 9.94 6.57
N ASP A 355 -10.40 9.13 7.61
CA ASP A 355 -9.07 8.76 8.08
C ASP A 355 -8.33 7.90 7.04
N TYR A 356 -7.05 8.19 6.81
CA TYR A 356 -6.22 7.36 5.95
C TYR A 356 -5.96 5.97 6.59
N PRO A 357 -6.10 4.85 5.85
CA PRO A 357 -5.94 3.50 6.39
C PRO A 357 -4.46 3.07 6.44
N PHE A 358 -3.66 3.71 7.33
CA PHE A 358 -2.20 3.52 7.43
C PHE A 358 -1.75 2.06 7.63
N ASP A 359 -2.54 1.27 8.35
CA ASP A 359 -2.21 -0.14 8.64
C ASP A 359 -2.54 -1.09 7.48
N GLN A 360 -3.27 -0.61 6.48
CA GLN A 360 -3.82 -1.46 5.42
C GLN A 360 -3.22 -1.17 4.05
N THR A 361 -2.78 0.06 3.79
CA THR A 361 -2.13 0.39 2.51
C THR A 361 -1.16 1.58 2.58
N SER A 362 -0.67 1.98 1.41
CA SER A 362 0.35 3.01 1.20
C SER A 362 0.03 3.83 -0.05
N GLY A 363 0.50 5.07 -0.12
CA GLY A 363 0.29 5.98 -1.26
C GLY A 363 -1.13 6.54 -1.34
N PHE A 364 -1.43 7.32 -2.39
CA PHE A 364 -2.75 7.94 -2.55
C PHE A 364 -3.88 6.91 -2.59
N VAL A 365 -5.03 7.23 -2.00
CA VAL A 365 -6.20 6.36 -1.93
C VAL A 365 -7.42 7.07 -2.51
N SER A 366 -8.17 6.38 -3.38
CA SER A 366 -9.44 6.89 -3.92
C SER A 366 -10.56 6.70 -2.93
N VAL A 367 -11.45 7.69 -2.84
CA VAL A 367 -12.62 7.67 -1.94
C VAL A 367 -13.91 7.81 -2.74
N VAL A 368 -14.90 6.98 -2.44
CA VAL A 368 -16.23 7.00 -3.05
C VAL A 368 -17.31 6.72 -2.00
N VAL A 369 -18.48 7.33 -2.15
CA VAL A 369 -19.62 7.15 -1.26
C VAL A 369 -20.85 6.73 -2.09
N PRO A 370 -21.23 5.43 -2.09
CA PRO A 370 -22.40 4.94 -2.82
C PRO A 370 -23.67 5.63 -2.35
N GLY A 371 -24.53 6.07 -3.28
CA GLY A 371 -25.76 6.77 -2.95
C GLY A 371 -25.56 8.18 -2.37
N GLU A 372 -24.36 8.76 -2.51
CA GLU A 372 -24.14 10.17 -2.17
C GLU A 372 -25.10 11.06 -2.97
N ALA A 373 -25.75 11.98 -2.26
CA ALA A 373 -26.71 12.87 -2.87
C ALA A 373 -26.00 13.90 -3.74
N GLU A 374 -26.42 14.02 -5.02
CA GLU A 374 -25.94 15.10 -5.87
C GLU A 374 -26.18 16.48 -5.22
N TYR A 375 -25.23 17.38 -5.41
CA TYR A 375 -25.35 18.75 -4.90
C TYR A 375 -26.62 19.43 -5.45
N PRO A 376 -27.51 19.94 -4.59
CA PRO A 376 -28.75 20.57 -5.03
C PRO A 376 -28.47 21.98 -5.56
N TRP A 377 -28.11 22.08 -6.84
CA TRP A 377 -27.81 23.34 -7.51
C TRP A 377 -28.92 24.37 -7.34
N GLN A 378 -28.61 25.48 -6.66
CA GLN A 378 -29.54 26.59 -6.44
C GLN A 378 -29.74 27.45 -7.69
N ILE A 379 -28.73 27.51 -8.56
CA ILE A 379 -28.73 28.26 -9.81
C ILE A 379 -28.63 27.26 -10.96
N THR A 380 -29.75 26.99 -11.63
CA THR A 380 -29.81 26.01 -12.74
C THR A 380 -29.65 26.62 -14.12
N ALA A 381 -29.68 27.95 -14.21
CA ALA A 381 -29.49 28.71 -15.45
C ALA A 381 -28.60 29.94 -15.19
N PHE A 382 -27.29 29.71 -15.16
CA PHE A 382 -26.31 30.78 -15.02
C PHE A 382 -26.09 31.50 -16.36
N GLU A 383 -26.23 32.82 -16.37
CA GLU A 383 -25.89 33.66 -17.53
C GLU A 383 -24.52 34.34 -17.30
N ALA A 384 -23.48 33.81 -17.94
CA ALA A 384 -22.15 34.39 -17.86
C ALA A 384 -22.09 35.78 -18.51
N PRO A 385 -21.24 36.71 -18.01
CA PRO A 385 -20.96 37.96 -18.72
C PRO A 385 -20.43 37.72 -20.14
N ALA A 386 -20.74 38.62 -21.07
CA ALA A 386 -20.15 38.55 -22.41
C ALA A 386 -18.62 38.69 -22.33
N LYS A 387 -17.89 37.94 -23.15
CA LYS A 387 -16.42 37.88 -23.11
C LYS A 387 -15.77 39.26 -23.21
N GLU A 388 -16.35 40.17 -24.00
CA GLU A 388 -15.86 41.54 -24.19
C GLU A 388 -16.12 42.47 -22.98
N ARG A 389 -16.86 41.97 -21.98
CA ARG A 389 -17.23 42.68 -20.75
C ARG A 389 -16.61 42.06 -19.51
N LEU A 390 -15.73 41.06 -19.66
CA LEU A 390 -15.06 40.44 -18.52
C LEU A 390 -14.02 41.39 -17.92
N THR A 391 -14.13 41.58 -16.61
CA THR A 391 -13.08 42.13 -15.75
C THR A 391 -12.67 40.99 -14.84
N VAL A 392 -11.58 40.31 -15.19
CA VAL A 392 -11.11 39.09 -14.54
C VAL A 392 -10.18 39.43 -13.39
N TYR A 393 -10.34 38.73 -12.26
CA TYR A 393 -9.42 38.76 -11.12
C TYR A 393 -8.82 37.36 -10.93
N GLU A 394 -7.53 37.23 -11.21
CA GLU A 394 -6.77 36.00 -10.94
C GLU A 394 -6.52 35.87 -9.43
N LEU A 395 -6.88 34.72 -8.85
CA LEU A 395 -6.91 34.52 -7.40
C LEU A 395 -6.29 33.18 -7.03
N LEU A 396 -5.28 33.23 -6.15
CA LEU A 396 -4.78 32.05 -5.44
C LEU A 396 -5.45 31.97 -4.07
N VAL A 397 -6.23 30.92 -3.82
CA VAL A 397 -6.99 30.74 -2.58
C VAL A 397 -6.07 30.83 -1.35
N ARG A 398 -4.96 30.09 -1.37
CA ARG A 398 -3.92 30.09 -0.32
C ARG A 398 -3.45 31.50 0.06
N ASP A 399 -3.12 32.35 -0.91
CA ASP A 399 -2.56 33.67 -0.60
C ASP A 399 -3.63 34.72 -0.30
N PHE A 400 -4.83 34.53 -0.83
CA PHE A 400 -5.91 35.51 -0.70
C PHE A 400 -6.59 35.46 0.68
N ILE A 401 -6.70 34.27 1.28
CA ILE A 401 -7.36 34.05 2.56
C ILE A 401 -6.48 33.25 3.51
N ALA A 402 -6.20 33.76 4.71
CA ALA A 402 -5.33 33.06 5.67
C ALA A 402 -5.83 31.68 6.12
N ARG A 403 -7.12 31.36 5.91
CA ARG A 403 -7.72 30.06 6.20
C ARG A 403 -7.55 29.02 5.10
N HIS A 404 -7.21 29.44 3.87
CA HIS A 404 -7.00 28.57 2.72
C HIS A 404 -8.22 27.69 2.32
N ASP A 405 -9.47 28.14 2.52
CA ASP A 405 -10.67 27.33 2.20
C ASP A 405 -11.76 28.07 1.39
N TYR A 406 -12.56 27.30 0.65
CA TYR A 406 -13.59 27.87 -0.23
C TYR A 406 -14.75 28.51 0.54
N THR A 407 -15.07 28.01 1.73
CA THR A 407 -16.13 28.58 2.59
C THR A 407 -15.83 30.04 2.94
N THR A 408 -14.60 30.34 3.35
CA THR A 408 -14.15 31.71 3.65
C THR A 408 -14.05 32.55 2.39
N LEU A 409 -13.68 31.96 1.25
CA LEU A 409 -13.65 32.68 -0.03
C LEU A 409 -15.04 33.22 -0.42
N ILE A 410 -16.11 32.46 -0.16
CA ILE A 410 -17.50 32.89 -0.43
C ILE A 410 -17.83 34.18 0.32
N ASP A 411 -17.39 34.34 1.56
CA ASP A 411 -17.63 35.56 2.36
C ASP A 411 -16.95 36.81 1.78
N THR A 412 -15.99 36.65 0.86
CA THR A 412 -15.27 37.75 0.21
C THR A 412 -15.92 38.25 -1.08
N LEU A 413 -16.96 37.60 -1.57
CA LEU A 413 -17.57 37.94 -2.87
C LEU A 413 -18.10 39.38 -2.93
N ASP A 414 -18.65 39.91 -1.83
CA ASP A 414 -19.08 41.32 -1.72
C ASP A 414 -17.92 42.31 -1.95
N TYR A 415 -16.72 41.96 -1.50
CA TYR A 415 -15.53 42.78 -1.73
C TYR A 415 -15.14 42.79 -3.22
N LEU A 416 -15.14 41.62 -3.87
CA LEU A 416 -14.80 41.49 -5.29
C LEU A 416 -15.85 42.17 -6.18
N GLU A 417 -17.13 42.08 -5.84
CA GLU A 417 -18.19 42.80 -6.51
C GLU A 417 -17.99 44.32 -6.38
N LYS A 418 -17.70 44.82 -5.17
CA LYS A 418 -17.44 46.25 -4.92
C LYS A 418 -16.19 46.76 -5.65
N LEU A 419 -15.18 45.90 -5.85
CA LEU A 419 -14.00 46.20 -6.66
C LEU A 419 -14.37 46.39 -8.15
N GLY A 420 -15.50 45.84 -8.59
CA GLY A 420 -15.98 45.91 -9.98
C GLY A 420 -15.54 44.73 -10.85
N VAL A 421 -15.06 43.65 -10.22
CA VAL A 421 -14.73 42.38 -10.88
C VAL A 421 -16.03 41.64 -11.18
N ASN A 422 -16.10 40.93 -12.30
CA ASN A 422 -17.26 40.12 -12.67
C ASN A 422 -16.90 38.68 -13.12
N ALA A 423 -15.63 38.31 -12.99
CA ALA A 423 -15.15 36.95 -13.16
C ALA A 423 -13.92 36.73 -12.27
N ILE A 424 -13.87 35.60 -11.58
CA ILE A 424 -12.72 35.16 -10.81
C ILE A 424 -12.07 34.03 -11.60
N GLU A 425 -10.76 34.15 -11.84
CA GLU A 425 -9.93 33.07 -12.37
C GLU A 425 -9.18 32.47 -11.19
N LEU A 426 -9.65 31.32 -10.70
CA LEU A 426 -8.90 30.60 -9.68
C LEU A 426 -7.63 30.03 -10.33
N MET A 427 -6.49 30.26 -9.67
CA MET A 427 -5.29 29.45 -9.90
C MET A 427 -5.63 27.96 -9.63
N PRO A 428 -4.83 27.00 -10.14
CA PRO A 428 -5.19 25.58 -10.12
C PRO A 428 -5.81 25.09 -8.80
N VAL A 429 -6.95 24.42 -8.95
CA VAL A 429 -7.79 23.92 -7.84
C VAL A 429 -7.84 22.39 -7.77
N GLN A 430 -7.21 21.71 -8.74
CA GLN A 430 -7.08 20.26 -8.72
C GLN A 430 -6.04 19.85 -7.67
N GLU A 431 -6.14 18.63 -7.17
CA GLU A 431 -5.15 18.03 -6.27
C GLU A 431 -3.71 18.13 -6.82
N PHE A 432 -2.76 18.51 -5.96
CA PHE A 432 -1.34 18.71 -6.30
C PHE A 432 -0.40 18.43 -5.11
N GLU A 433 0.80 17.96 -5.42
CA GLU A 433 1.80 17.58 -4.40
C GLU A 433 2.10 18.65 -3.31
N ASN A 434 2.15 18.21 -2.05
CA ASN A 434 2.60 18.92 -0.83
C ASN A 434 1.67 20.01 -0.26
N ASN A 435 0.42 20.14 -0.70
CA ASN A 435 -0.59 21.09 -0.19
C ASN A 435 -0.21 22.60 -0.19
N ASN A 436 0.98 22.97 -0.66
CA ASN A 436 1.47 24.34 -0.68
C ASN A 436 2.28 24.67 -1.94
N SER A 437 1.58 25.05 -2.99
CA SER A 437 2.13 25.41 -4.30
C SER A 437 1.26 26.49 -4.96
N TRP A 438 1.66 26.96 -6.14
CA TRP A 438 0.73 27.61 -7.07
C TRP A 438 -0.23 26.62 -7.73
N GLY A 439 0.05 25.30 -7.63
CA GLY A 439 -0.82 24.23 -8.11
C GLY A 439 -0.64 23.83 -9.58
N TYR A 440 0.33 24.42 -10.30
CA TYR A 440 0.67 24.02 -11.69
C TYR A 440 1.51 22.72 -11.76
N ASN A 441 1.13 21.74 -10.95
CA ASN A 441 1.73 20.41 -10.86
C ASN A 441 0.67 19.37 -10.43
N PRO A 442 -0.46 19.27 -11.16
CA PRO A 442 -1.59 18.46 -10.74
C PRO A 442 -1.20 16.98 -10.65
N SER A 443 -1.63 16.34 -9.57
CA SER A 443 -1.45 14.91 -9.32
C SER A 443 -2.72 14.13 -9.71
N PHE A 444 -3.91 14.68 -9.41
CA PHE A 444 -5.21 14.12 -9.80
C PHE A 444 -6.09 15.21 -10.38
N HIS A 445 -6.51 15.05 -11.63
CA HIS A 445 -7.24 16.11 -12.35
C HIS A 445 -8.73 16.22 -11.98
N MET A 446 -9.31 15.18 -11.39
CA MET A 446 -10.72 15.13 -11.01
C MET A 446 -10.97 15.41 -9.53
N ALA A 447 -9.92 15.35 -8.70
CA ALA A 447 -9.95 15.65 -7.26
C ALA A 447 -9.70 17.14 -7.01
#